data_AF-A0A7D9DWC7-F1
#
_entry.id   AF-A0A7D9DWC7-F1
#
_cell.length_a   1.000
_cell.length_b   1.000
_cell.length_c   1.000
_cell.angle_alpha   90.00
_cell.angle_beta   90.00
_cell.angle_gamma   90.00
#
_symmetry.space_group_name_H-M   'P 1'
#
loop_
_entity.id
_entity.type
_entity.pdbx_description
1 polymer ?
#
loop_
_entity_poly.entity_id
_entity_poly.type
_entity_poly.pdbx_seq_one_letter_code
_entity_poly.pdbx_strand_id
1 'polypeptide(L)'
;MFAIISWTAKNGISLDQEQLEVLGSGKFVVMNGGLLEPEAAVSMLYKKEMWGSIIQSVHDTKRQAEGVLNKELNDVESSHLSSVEEQQMPRKRICSLNIHAETGSSGEESEVENAGMD
;
A
#
# COMPACT_ATOMS: atom_id res chain seq x y z
N MET A 1 -7.74 7.81 2.28
CA MET A 1 -7.88 6.65 1.38
C MET A 1 -6.75 5.66 1.60
N PHE A 2 -7.12 4.39 1.75
CA PHE A 2 -6.27 3.24 2.00
C PHE A 2 -6.48 2.19 0.92
N ALA A 3 -5.45 1.44 0.58
CA ALA A 3 -5.51 0.36 -0.40
C ALA A 3 -5.02 -0.94 0.22
N ILE A 4 -5.63 -2.05 -0.17
CA ILE A 4 -5.04 -3.38 0.00
C ILE A 4 -4.14 -3.60 -1.23
N ILE A 5 -2.84 -3.74 -0.98
CA ILE A 5 -1.84 -3.99 -2.02
C ILE A 5 -1.34 -5.41 -1.87
N SER A 6 -1.15 -6.07 -3.01
CA SER A 6 -0.71 -7.44 -3.04
C SER A 6 0.68 -7.57 -3.59
N TRP A 7 1.73 -7.43 -2.79
CA TRP A 7 3.11 -7.46 -3.25
C TRP A 7 3.50 -8.78 -3.91
N THR A 8 3.95 -8.70 -5.16
CA THR A 8 4.35 -9.87 -5.97
C THR A 8 5.80 -9.81 -6.44
N ALA A 9 6.45 -8.64 -6.43
CA ALA A 9 7.83 -8.50 -6.87
C ALA A 9 8.67 -7.61 -5.94
N LYS A 10 9.95 -7.95 -5.84
CA LYS A 10 10.97 -7.23 -5.09
C LYS A 10 12.25 -7.13 -5.91
N ASN A 11 12.73 -5.90 -6.15
CA ASN A 11 13.85 -5.57 -7.05
C ASN A 11 13.73 -6.21 -8.44
N GLY A 12 12.50 -6.29 -8.96
CA GLY A 12 12.21 -6.93 -10.25
C GLY A 12 12.19 -8.47 -10.22
N ILE A 13 12.37 -9.10 -9.06
CA ILE A 13 12.30 -10.54 -8.86
C ILE A 13 10.94 -10.89 -8.26
N SER A 14 10.24 -11.85 -8.87
CA SER A 14 8.97 -12.36 -8.33
C SER A 14 9.18 -13.00 -6.96
N LEU A 15 8.26 -12.75 -6.05
CA LEU A 15 8.21 -13.40 -4.74
C LEU A 15 7.63 -14.80 -4.91
N ASP A 16 8.17 -15.77 -4.16
CA ASP A 16 7.61 -17.13 -4.09
C ASP A 16 6.18 -17.14 -3.50
N GLN A 17 5.84 -16.07 -2.78
CA GLN A 17 4.56 -15.92 -2.11
C GLN A 17 4.06 -14.48 -2.17
N GLU A 18 2.78 -14.35 -2.51
CA GLU A 18 2.06 -13.09 -2.53
C GLU A 18 1.93 -12.52 -1.09
N GLN A 19 2.27 -11.24 -0.92
CA GLN A 19 2.18 -10.58 0.39
C GLN A 19 1.16 -9.44 0.39
N LEU A 20 0.16 -9.53 1.25
CA LEU A 20 -0.89 -8.53 1.39
C LEU A 20 -0.57 -7.49 2.47
N GLU A 21 -0.84 -6.22 2.18
CA GLU A 21 -0.65 -5.11 3.11
C GLU A 21 -1.72 -4.02 2.92
N VAL A 22 -2.15 -3.41 4.02
CA VAL A 22 -3.00 -2.20 3.99
C VAL A 22 -2.11 -0.97 4.09
N LEU A 23 -2.10 -0.16 3.05
CA LEU A 23 -1.31 1.07 3.00
C LEU A 23 -2.17 2.30 2.71
N GLY A 24 -1.78 3.42 3.31
CA GLY A 24 -2.31 4.72 2.90
C GLY A 24 -1.78 5.10 1.52
N SER A 25 -2.61 5.75 0.71
CA SER A 25 -2.26 6.20 -0.65
C SER A 25 -0.94 6.97 -0.78
N GLY A 26 -0.48 7.66 0.27
CA GLY A 26 0.82 8.35 0.28
C GLY A 26 2.05 7.47 0.53
N LYS A 27 1.91 6.14 0.66
CA LYS A 27 3.03 5.22 0.94
C LYS A 27 3.57 4.51 -0.30
N PHE A 28 2.89 4.64 -1.43
CA PHE A 28 3.23 3.98 -2.68
C PHE A 28 2.94 4.91 -3.86
N VAL A 29 3.49 4.59 -5.02
CA VAL A 29 3.30 5.32 -6.27
C VAL A 29 2.45 4.48 -7.19
N VAL A 30 1.34 5.04 -7.70
CA VAL A 30 0.51 4.41 -8.72
C VAL A 30 1.04 4.76 -10.11
N MET A 31 1.29 3.75 -10.92
CA MET A 31 1.91 3.89 -12.23
C MET A 31 0.90 4.23 -13.34
N ASN A 32 -0.41 3.99 -13.12
CA ASN A 32 -1.50 4.35 -14.03
C ASN A 32 -1.91 5.83 -13.90
N GLY A 33 -0.96 6.75 -14.09
CA GLY A 33 -1.25 8.19 -14.05
C GLY A 33 -1.73 8.71 -12.69
N GLY A 34 -1.45 7.98 -11.60
CA GLY A 34 -1.86 8.37 -10.25
C GLY A 34 -3.29 7.99 -9.86
N LEU A 35 -4.06 7.33 -10.73
CA LEU A 35 -5.44 6.96 -10.44
C LEU A 35 -5.51 5.75 -9.49
N LEU A 36 -6.07 5.96 -8.30
CA LEU A 36 -6.16 4.94 -7.27
C LEU A 36 -7.39 4.04 -7.49
N GLU A 37 -7.21 2.98 -8.29
CA GLU A 37 -8.26 2.01 -8.62
C GLU A 37 -7.74 0.56 -8.47
N PRO A 38 -8.63 -0.44 -8.32
CA PRO A 38 -8.24 -1.85 -8.37
C PRO A 38 -7.47 -2.19 -9.65
N GLU A 39 -6.56 -3.16 -9.55
CA GLU A 39 -5.66 -3.63 -10.61
C GLU A 39 -4.61 -2.61 -11.08
N ALA A 40 -4.65 -1.37 -10.59
CA ALA A 40 -3.62 -0.38 -10.94
C ALA A 40 -2.25 -0.82 -10.42
N ALA A 41 -1.25 -0.74 -11.31
CA ALA A 41 0.13 -1.07 -10.96
C ALA A 41 0.70 -0.04 -9.97
N VAL A 42 1.38 -0.52 -8.94
CA VAL A 42 1.98 0.26 -7.88
C VAL A 42 3.43 -0.13 -7.63
N SER A 43 4.21 0.84 -7.16
CA SER A 43 5.56 0.61 -6.67
C SER A 43 5.79 1.30 -5.33
N MET A 44 6.68 0.74 -4.52
CA MET A 44 7.10 1.31 -3.23
C MET A 44 8.61 1.10 -3.04
N LEU A 45 9.33 2.15 -2.70
CA LEU A 45 10.71 2.04 -2.25
C LEU A 45 10.71 1.87 -0.72
N TYR A 46 11.19 0.72 -0.24
CA TYR A 46 11.27 0.43 1.18
C TYR A 46 12.64 -0.20 1.51
N LYS A 47 13.36 0.38 2.48
CA LYS A 47 14.70 -0.09 2.90
C LYS A 47 15.69 -0.30 1.75
N LYS A 48 15.69 0.61 0.76
CA LYS A 48 16.50 0.53 -0.48
C LYS A 48 16.11 -0.60 -1.43
N GLU A 49 14.95 -1.20 -1.24
CA GLU A 49 14.41 -2.26 -2.08
C GLU A 49 13.16 -1.73 -2.77
N MET A 50 13.06 -1.97 -4.07
CA MET A 50 11.90 -1.61 -4.88
C MET A 50 10.89 -2.75 -4.83
N TRP A 51 9.71 -2.47 -4.32
CA TRP A 51 8.57 -3.39 -4.33
C TRP A 51 7.63 -3.00 -5.45
N GLY A 52 7.13 -3.97 -6.20
CA GLY A 52 6.22 -3.76 -7.32
C GLY A 52 5.03 -4.69 -7.21
N SER A 53 3.82 -4.16 -7.48
CA SER A 53 2.63 -4.98 -7.65
C SER A 53 1.39 -4.24 -8.15
N ILE A 54 0.19 -4.70 -7.77
CA ILE A 54 -1.13 -4.14 -8.07
C ILE A 54 -1.95 -3.84 -6.80
N ILE A 55 -2.88 -2.90 -6.92
CA ILE A 55 -3.94 -2.64 -5.94
C ILE A 55 -5.01 -3.74 -6.07
N GLN A 56 -5.42 -4.35 -4.96
CA GLN A 56 -6.57 -5.26 -4.96
C GLN A 56 -7.88 -4.52 -4.71
N SER A 57 -7.90 -3.62 -3.75
CA SER A 57 -9.10 -2.83 -3.43
C SER A 57 -8.74 -1.53 -2.72
N VAL A 58 -9.67 -0.58 -2.76
CA VAL A 58 -9.49 0.77 -2.22
C VAL A 58 -10.63 1.09 -1.25
N HIS A 59 -10.30 1.70 -0.13
CA HIS A 59 -11.20 1.95 1.00
C HIS A 59 -10.98 3.35 1.58
N ASP A 60 -12.03 3.96 2.12
CA ASP A 60 -11.92 5.28 2.73
C ASP A 60 -11.12 5.26 4.03
N THR A 61 -11.34 4.22 4.83
CA THR A 61 -10.73 4.07 6.16
C THR A 61 -9.85 2.83 6.27
N LYS A 62 -8.79 2.92 7.08
CA LYS A 62 -7.91 1.80 7.40
C LYS A 62 -8.67 0.62 8.00
N ARG A 63 -9.64 0.90 8.88
CA ARG A 63 -10.47 -0.11 9.54
C ARG A 63 -11.28 -0.94 8.54
N GLN A 64 -11.84 -0.32 7.51
CA GLN A 64 -12.56 -1.05 6.44
C GLN A 64 -11.60 -1.95 5.66
N ALA A 65 -10.47 -1.40 5.22
CA ALA A 65 -9.45 -2.17 4.49
C ALA A 65 -8.93 -3.36 5.32
N GLU A 66 -8.61 -3.16 6.59
CA GLU A 66 -8.18 -4.24 7.49
C GLU A 66 -9.28 -5.28 7.71
N GLY A 67 -10.54 -4.85 7.81
CA GLY A 67 -11.68 -5.77 7.91
C GLY A 67 -11.80 -6.69 6.70
N VAL A 68 -11.63 -6.15 5.49
CA VAL A 68 -11.63 -6.92 4.24
C VAL A 68 -10.43 -7.87 4.19
N LEU A 69 -9.22 -7.35 4.44
CA LEU A 69 -7.99 -8.15 4.43
C LEU A 69 -8.06 -9.32 5.43
N ASN A 70 -8.58 -9.08 6.64
CA ASN A 70 -8.73 -10.12 7.65
C ASN A 70 -9.72 -11.20 7.19
N LYS A 71 -10.80 -10.82 6.50
CA LYS A 71 -11.76 -11.78 5.96
C LYS A 71 -11.12 -12.64 4.86
N GLU A 72 -10.42 -12.03 3.92
CA GLU A 72 -9.73 -12.74 2.82
C GLU A 72 -8.72 -13.76 3.33
N LEU A 73 -7.98 -13.44 4.38
CA LEU A 73 -7.01 -14.36 4.99
C LEU A 73 -7.69 -15.50 5.77
N ASN A 74 -8.75 -15.20 6.52
CA ASN A 74 -9.47 -16.21 7.30
C ASN A 74 -10.27 -17.18 6.41
N ASP A 75 -10.83 -16.71 5.30
CA ASP A 75 -11.52 -17.56 4.34
C ASP A 75 -10.55 -18.58 3.70
N VAL A 76 -9.29 -18.20 3.46
CA VAL A 76 -8.21 -19.08 2.98
C VAL A 76 -7.76 -20.10 4.05
N GLU A 77 -7.76 -19.72 5.33
CA GLU A 77 -7.38 -20.62 6.42
C GLU A 77 -8.48 -21.65 6.74
N SER A 78 -9.75 -21.27 6.61
CA SER A 78 -10.89 -22.17 6.85
C SER A 78 -11.12 -23.21 5.74
N SER A 79 -10.69 -22.93 4.51
CA SER A 79 -10.89 -23.80 3.35
C SER A 79 -9.86 -24.93 3.25
N HIS A 80 -8.83 -24.96 4.11
CA HIS A 80 -7.84 -26.04 4.16
C HIS A 80 -8.34 -27.35 4.80
N LEU A 81 -9.59 -27.41 5.30
CA LEU A 81 -10.19 -28.65 5.85
C LEU A 81 -11.22 -29.29 4.93
N SER A 82 -11.48 -28.73 3.74
CA SER A 82 -12.39 -29.36 2.78
C SER A 82 -11.96 -29.07 1.35
N SER A 83 -11.50 -30.14 0.70
CA SER A 83 -11.39 -30.31 -0.75
C SER A 83 -10.08 -29.86 -1.41
N VAL A 84 -9.46 -30.88 -2.01
CA VAL A 84 -8.48 -30.79 -3.09
C VAL A 84 -9.05 -29.96 -4.26
N GLU A 85 -8.15 -29.27 -4.97
CA GLU A 85 -8.34 -28.43 -6.18
C GLU A 85 -8.81 -26.99 -5.98
N GLU A 86 -7.87 -26.06 -5.76
CA GLU A 86 -7.54 -24.97 -6.71
C GLU A 86 -6.18 -24.36 -6.29
N GLN A 87 -5.28 -24.12 -7.26
CA GLN A 87 -3.89 -23.66 -7.03
C GLN A 87 -3.81 -22.19 -6.62
N GLN A 88 -4.49 -21.78 -5.55
CA GLN A 88 -4.33 -20.45 -5.00
C GLN A 88 -3.11 -20.45 -4.07
N MET A 89 -2.02 -19.80 -4.52
CA MET A 89 -0.81 -19.67 -3.72
C MET A 89 -1.15 -19.03 -2.36
N PRO A 90 -0.55 -19.51 -1.25
CA PRO A 90 -0.87 -18.98 0.07
C PRO A 90 -0.52 -17.49 0.12
N ARG A 91 -1.32 -16.65 0.78
CA ARG A 91 -1.04 -15.22 0.95
C ARG A 91 -0.49 -14.96 2.35
N LYS A 92 0.50 -14.08 2.51
CA LYS A 92 1.07 -13.70 3.81
C LYS A 92 0.91 -12.21 4.09
N ARG A 93 0.85 -11.81 5.36
CA ARG A 93 0.85 -10.40 5.74
C ARG A 93 2.27 -9.88 5.89
N ILE A 94 2.50 -8.66 5.44
CA ILE A 94 3.58 -7.84 5.96
C ILE A 94 3.11 -7.28 7.30
N CYS A 95 3.74 -7.68 8.40
CA CYS A 95 3.44 -7.11 9.71
C CYS A 95 3.70 -5.61 9.66
N SER A 96 2.64 -4.82 9.87
CA SER A 96 2.61 -3.37 9.81
C SER A 96 3.77 -2.74 10.59
N LEU A 97 4.82 -2.29 9.92
CA LEU A 97 5.82 -1.45 10.56
C LEU A 97 5.21 -0.06 10.72
N ASN A 98 5.17 0.48 11.95
CA ASN A 98 4.73 1.84 12.23
C ASN A 98 5.54 2.85 11.39
N ILE A 99 4.95 3.35 10.30
CA ILE A 99 5.53 4.45 9.53
C ILE A 99 4.99 5.76 10.11
N HIS A 100 5.65 6.29 11.14
CA HIS A 100 5.53 7.71 11.45
C HIS A 100 6.01 8.49 10.22
N ALA A 101 5.06 9.06 9.47
CA ALA A 101 5.38 10.15 8.57
C ALA A 101 5.51 11.39 9.45
N GLU A 102 6.72 11.73 9.86
CA GLU A 102 7.00 13.06 10.40
C GLU A 102 6.87 14.03 9.22
N THR A 103 5.72 14.70 9.13
CA THR A 103 5.58 15.91 8.33
C THR A 103 6.37 17.00 9.02
N GLY A 104 7.66 17.11 8.69
CA GLY A 104 8.47 18.28 8.99
C GLY A 104 7.89 19.47 8.23
N SER A 105 7.05 20.26 8.90
CA SER A 105 6.65 21.58 8.45
C SER A 105 7.84 22.52 8.59
N SER A 106 8.69 22.57 7.56
CA SER A 106 9.75 23.58 7.45
C SER A 106 9.09 24.94 7.28
N GLY A 107 9.44 25.88 8.15
CA GLY A 107 9.04 27.27 8.04
C GLY A 107 9.61 27.92 6.79
N GLU A 108 8.80 28.77 6.18
CA GLU A 108 9.23 29.82 5.26
C GLU A 108 8.53 31.11 5.72
N GLU A 109 9.18 31.81 6.65
CA GLU A 109 8.90 33.21 6.92
C GLU A 109 9.61 34.02 5.82
N SER A 110 8.86 34.61 4.90
CA SER A 110 9.37 35.62 3.98
C SER A 110 8.21 36.39 3.37
N GLU A 111 7.72 37.41 4.08
CA GLU A 111 6.96 38.49 3.46
C GLU A 111 7.91 39.68 3.31
N VAL A 112 8.31 39.89 2.05
CA VAL A 112 9.01 41.06 1.53
C VAL A 112 7.99 42.04 0.94
N GLU A 113 8.38 43.32 0.85
CA GLU A 113 7.68 44.49 0.31
C GLU A 113 6.80 45.27 1.32
N ASN A 114 6.96 46.58 1.52
CA ASN A 114 7.11 47.58 0.47
C ASN A 114 7.91 48.83 0.88
N ALA A 115 8.46 49.45 -0.15
CA ALA A 115 9.22 50.71 -0.14
C ALA A 115 8.34 51.94 0.20
N GLY A 116 9.01 53.04 0.58
CA GLY A 116 8.42 54.29 1.05
C GLY A 116 7.85 55.25 -0.01
N MET A 117 7.86 56.55 0.36
CA MET A 117 7.17 57.74 -0.18
C MET A 117 5.68 57.82 0.21
N ASP A 118 5.15 58.84 0.90
CA ASP A 118 5.53 60.26 1.10
C ASP A 118 5.35 60.68 2.57
#